data_AF-A0A7X2L4F1-F1
#
_entry.id   AF-A0A7X2L4F1-F1
#
_cell.length_a   1.000
_cell.length_b   1.000
_cell.length_c   1.000
_cell.angle_alpha   90.00
_cell.angle_beta   90.00
_cell.angle_gamma   90.00
#
_symmetry.space_group_name_H-M   'P 1'
#
loop_
_entity.id
_entity.type
_entity.pdbx_description
1 polymer ?
#
loop_
_entity_poly.entity_id
_entity_poly.type
_entity_poly.pdbx_seq_one_letter_code
_entity_poly.pdbx_strand_id
1 'polypeptide(L)' 'MQNTQGVILLSVERARQKLYRTQKRYGVLSHPKVIEQSKILDELLNQYYCKKAVCQ' A
#
# COMPACT_ATOMS: atom_id res chain seq x y z
N MET A 1 6.77 -16.22 17.60
CA MET A 1 5.84 -16.28 16.44
C MET A 1 6.05 -15.03 15.61
N GLN A 2 6.54 -15.17 14.38
CA GLN A 2 6.78 -14.03 13.49
C GLN A 2 5.41 -13.46 13.12
N ASN A 3 5.07 -12.28 13.65
CA ASN A 3 3.82 -11.58 13.37
C ASN A 3 3.92 -10.95 11.96
N THR A 4 3.95 -11.80 10.94
CA THR A 4 4.09 -11.43 9.52
C THR A 4 2.98 -10.49 9.07
N GLN A 5 1.82 -10.56 9.73
CA GLN A 5 0.68 -9.65 9.53
C GLN A 5 1.01 -8.23 9.99
N GLY A 6 1.67 -8.06 11.14
CA GLY A 6 2.11 -6.75 11.63
C GLY A 6 3.12 -6.08 10.71
N VAL A 7 4.03 -6.84 10.10
CA VAL A 7 5.02 -6.31 9.15
C VAL A 7 4.38 -5.84 7.84
N ILE A 8 3.38 -6.59 7.33
CA ILE A 8 2.65 -6.21 6.12
C ILE A 8 1.76 -4.98 6.38
N LEU A 9 1.06 -4.95 7.53
CA LEU A 9 0.22 -3.81 7.91
C LEU A 9 1.03 -2.51 8.01
N LEU A 10 2.20 -2.57 8.66
CA LEU A 10 3.12 -1.43 8.78
C LEU A 10 3.60 -0.94 7.40
N SER A 11 3.81 -1.87 6.47
CA SER A 11 4.23 -1.56 5.09
C SER A 11 3.10 -0.89 4.30
N VAL A 12 1.87 -1.38 4.46
CA VAL A 12 0.66 -0.75 3.90
C VAL A 12 0.49 0.67 4.44
N GLU A 13 0.58 0.88 5.76
CA GLU A 13 0.44 2.20 6.36
C GLU A 13 1.51 3.19 5.86
N ARG A 14 2.77 2.75 5.75
CA ARG A 14 3.85 3.56 5.17
C ARG A 14 3.56 3.94 3.71
N ALA A 15 3.11 2.98 2.90
CA ALA A 15 2.73 3.23 1.51
C ALA A 15 1.55 4.22 1.41
N ARG A 16 0.53 4.08 2.27
CA ARG A 16 -0.61 5.03 2.34
C ARG A 16 -0.16 6.44 2.67
N GLN A 17 0.70 6.62 3.68
CA GLN A 17 1.21 7.94 4.03
C GLN A 17 2.05 8.56 2.91
N LYS A 18 2.86 7.75 2.22
CA LYS A 18 3.67 8.20 1.08
C LYS A 18 2.81 8.61 -0.10
N LEU A 19 1.76 7.85 -0.42
CA LEU A 19 0.80 8.20 -1.45
C LEU A 19 0.08 9.51 -1.11
N TYR A 20 -0.42 9.68 0.12
CA TYR A 20 -1.08 10.90 0.57
C TYR A 20 -0.19 12.15 0.43
N ARG A 21 1.08 12.05 0.84
CA ARG A 21 2.06 13.13 0.67
C ARG A 21 2.33 13.44 -0.80
N THR A 22 2.39 12.42 -1.64
CA THR A 22 2.65 12.55 -3.08
C THR A 22 1.46 13.19 -3.79
N GLN A 23 0.23 12.78 -3.47
CA GLN A 23 -1.01 13.39 -3.96
C GLN A 23 -1.12 14.85 -3.53
N LYS A 24 -0.78 15.17 -2.28
CA LYS A 24 -0.79 16.56 -1.78
C LYS A 24 0.23 17.44 -2.51
N ARG A 25 1.37 16.88 -2.94
CA ARG A 25 2.44 17.63 -3.62
C ARG A 25 2.21 17.79 -5.13
N TYR A 26 1.66 16.78 -5.80
CA TYR A 26 1.58 16.73 -7.26
C TYR A 26 0.15 16.82 -7.82
N GLY A 27 -0.86 16.89 -6.96
CA GLY A 27 -2.27 16.83 -7.37
C GLY A 27 -2.79 15.38 -7.43
N VAL A 28 -4.11 15.26 -7.51
CA VAL A 28 -4.81 13.97 -7.45
C VAL A 28 -4.73 13.27 -8.82
N LEU A 29 -4.30 12.00 -8.81
CA LEU A 29 -4.47 10.98 -9.86
C LEU A 29 -3.95 11.27 -11.29
N SER A 30 -3.31 12.41 -11.57
CA SER A 30 -2.77 12.71 -12.91
C SER A 30 -1.24 12.62 -13.01
N HIS A 31 -0.54 12.53 -11.88
CA HIS A 31 0.93 12.53 -11.88
C HIS A 31 1.47 11.08 -11.92
N PRO A 32 2.42 10.75 -12.80
CA PRO A 32 2.96 9.38 -12.93
C PRO A 32 3.51 8.83 -11.61
N LYS A 33 4.16 9.68 -10.80
CA LYS A 33 4.60 9.31 -9.43
C LYS A 33 3.44 8.94 -8.48
N VAL A 34 2.27 9.56 -8.60
CA VAL A 34 1.09 9.19 -7.78
C VAL A 34 0.57 7.83 -8.23
N ILE A 35 0.51 7.58 -9.54
CA ILE A 35 0.06 6.32 -10.12
C ILE A 35 0.98 5.16 -9.70
N GLU A 36 2.30 5.36 -9.78
CA GLU A 36 3.28 4.38 -9.34
C GLU A 36 3.14 4.05 -7.86
N GLN A 37 2.98 5.06 -6.99
CA GLN A 37 2.76 4.84 -5.57
C GLN A 37 1.42 4.16 -5.28
N SER A 38 0.37 4.41 -6.08
CA SER A 38 -0.90 3.69 -5.97
C SER A 38 -0.74 2.21 -6.33
N LYS A 39 0.01 1.87 -7.39
CA LYS A 39 0.27 0.47 -7.76
C LYS A 39 0.98 -0.30 -6.65
N ILE A 40 1.99 0.31 -6.03
CA ILE A 40 2.71 -0.28 -4.89
C ILE A 40 1.77 -0.51 -3.70
N LEU A 41 0.88 0.45 -3.42
CA LEU A 41 -0.09 0.30 -2.34
C LEU A 41 -1.10 -0.83 -2.64
N ASP A 42 -1.57 -0.92 -3.89
CA ASP A 42 -2.48 -1.98 -4.33
C ASP A 42 -1.83 -3.37 -4.24
N GLU A 43 -0.56 -3.51 -4.63
CA GLU A 43 0.17 -4.77 -4.49
C GLU A 43 0.34 -5.18 -3.02
N LEU A 44 0.65 -4.23 -2.13
CA LEU A 44 0.76 -4.49 -0.69
C LEU A 44 -0.59 -4.86 -0.07
N LEU A 45 -1.67 -4.20 -0.50
CA LEU A 45 -3.02 -4.55 -0.10
C LEU A 45 -3.40 -5.94 -0.63
N ASN A 46 -3.08 -6.25 -1.88
CA ASN A 46 -3.34 -7.56 -2.46
C ASN A 46 -2.54 -8.65 -1.73
N GLN A 47 -1.29 -8.40 -1.33
CA GLN A 47 -0.53 -9.32 -0.49
C GLN A 47 -1.17 -9.50 0.89
N TYR A 48 -1.67 -8.42 1.49
CA TYR A 48 -2.39 -8.49 2.77
C TYR A 48 -3.68 -9.31 2.64
N TYR A 49 -4.50 -9.04 1.62
CA TYR A 49 -5.76 -9.74 1.38
C TYR A 49 -5.56 -11.18 0.89
N CYS A 50 -4.59 -11.46 0.02
CA CYS A 50 -4.23 -12.83 -0.37
C CYS A 50 -3.76 -13.65 0.83
N LYS A 51 -2.96 -13.09 1.74
CA LYS A 51 -2.62 -13.78 2.98
C LYS A 51 -3.81 -13.94 3.94
N LYS A 52 -4.86 -13.14 3.78
CA LYS A 52 -6.14 -13.28 4.49
C LYS A 52 -7.07 -14.30 3.82
N ALA A 53 -6.96 -14.50 2.51
CA ALA A 53 -7.84 -15.33 1.68
C ALA A 53 -7.30 -16.74 1.36
N VAL A 54 -5.98 -16.98 1.45
CA VAL A 54 -5.37 -18.31 1.24
C VAL A 54 -5.56 -19.27 2.44
N CYS A 55 -6.38 -18.89 3.42
CA CYS A 55 -6.96 -19.82 4.40
C CYS A 55 -8.40 -19.37 4.74
N GLN A 56 -9.34 -19.55 3.81
CA GLN A 56 -10.75 -19.81 4.12
C GLN A 56 -11.27 -20.93 3.23
#